data_AF-A0A2W4X7I2-F1
#
_entry.id   AF-A0A2W4X7I2-F1
#
_cell.length_a   1.000
_cell.length_b   1.000
_cell.length_c   1.000
_cell.angle_alpha   90.00
_cell.angle_beta   90.00
_cell.angle_gamma   90.00
#
_symmetry.space_group_name_H-M   'P 1'
#
loop_
_entity.id
_entity.type
_entity.pdbx_description
1 polymer ?
#
loop_
_entity_poly.entity_id
_entity_poly.type
_entity_poly.pdbx_seq_one_letter_code
_entity_poly.pdbx_strand_id
1 'polypeptide(L)'
;MAQSIARTNTPQEYFAHVGSLESQEAIAHVTRQMLVHEQNGLLQACLGVDEKELLQAFEKLLEDYEGTTREQWAGLKESCLLLLGSPVASCVDHLISGLRTPAIAESAIRSAGIALIAANEAKAKQSSQSFMRELLAEVIR
;
A
#
# COMPACT_ATOMS: atom_id res chain seq x y z
N MET A 1 7.05 -29.88 -33.40
CA MET A 1 8.21 -29.83 -32.48
C MET A 1 8.08 -28.56 -31.66
N ALA A 2 7.78 -28.66 -30.37
CA ALA A 2 7.65 -27.49 -29.50
C ALA A 2 9.06 -26.99 -29.12
N GLN A 3 9.37 -25.75 -29.47
CA GLN A 3 10.62 -25.11 -29.06
C GLN A 3 10.59 -24.91 -27.54
N SER A 4 11.51 -25.56 -26.84
CA SER A 4 11.78 -25.31 -25.43
C SER A 4 12.30 -23.89 -25.28
N ILE A 5 11.45 -22.96 -24.81
CA ILE A 5 11.89 -21.62 -24.43
C ILE A 5 12.80 -21.80 -23.21
N ALA A 6 14.11 -21.60 -23.41
CA ALA A 6 15.07 -21.59 -22.33
C ALA A 6 14.69 -20.44 -21.38
N ARG A 7 14.26 -20.76 -20.15
CA ARG A 7 14.06 -19.75 -19.11
C ARG A 7 15.42 -19.13 -18.81
N THR A 8 15.54 -17.82 -19.02
CA THR A 8 16.67 -17.07 -18.49
C THR A 8 16.51 -17.04 -16.98
N ASN A 9 17.36 -17.79 -16.29
CA ASN A 9 17.33 -17.76 -14.84
C ASN A 9 17.73 -16.37 -14.36
N THR A 10 16.88 -15.75 -13.55
CA THR A 10 17.12 -14.40 -13.05
C THR A 10 18.04 -14.45 -11.84
N PRO A 11 18.86 -13.41 -11.56
CA PRO A 11 19.71 -13.39 -10.35
C PRO A 11 18.93 -13.68 -9.06
N GLN A 12 17.66 -13.28 -9.01
CA GLN A 12 16.74 -13.56 -7.89
C GLN A 12 16.50 -15.06 -7.64
N GLU A 13 16.71 -15.94 -8.63
CA GLU A 13 16.58 -17.39 -8.49
C GLU A 13 17.86 -18.04 -7.95
N TYR A 14 18.98 -17.33 -7.94
CA TYR A 14 20.30 -17.83 -7.53
C TYR A 14 20.73 -17.38 -6.13
N PHE A 15 20.25 -16.23 -5.66
CA PHE A 15 20.58 -15.71 -4.34
C PHE A 15 19.42 -15.97 -3.38
N ALA A 16 19.70 -16.71 -2.31
CA ALA A 16 18.74 -16.89 -1.22
C ALA A 16 18.37 -15.52 -0.64
N HIS A 17 17.08 -15.33 -0.34
CA HIS A 17 16.58 -14.17 0.38
C HIS A 17 17.34 -14.02 1.71
N VAL A 18 18.23 -13.02 1.80
CA VAL A 18 19.12 -12.81 2.95
C VAL A 18 18.62 -11.69 3.88
N GLY A 19 17.79 -10.77 3.39
CA GLY A 19 17.16 -9.76 4.21
C GLY A 19 16.01 -10.33 5.06
N SER A 20 15.95 -9.94 6.34
CA SER A 20 14.86 -10.35 7.25
C SER A 20 13.48 -9.90 6.77
N LEU A 21 13.43 -8.83 5.96
CA LEU A 21 12.23 -8.27 5.35
C LEU A 21 11.89 -8.88 3.99
N GLU A 22 12.67 -9.84 3.49
CA GLU A 22 12.35 -10.57 2.26
C GLU A 22 11.46 -11.80 2.53
N SER A 23 11.13 -12.08 3.79
CA SER A 23 10.15 -13.12 4.12
C SER A 23 8.73 -12.60 3.88
N GLN A 24 7.92 -13.42 3.21
CA GLN A 24 6.52 -13.07 2.91
C GLN A 24 5.72 -12.76 4.18
N GLU A 25 5.98 -13.49 5.27
CA GLU A 25 5.36 -13.25 6.57
C GLU A 25 5.71 -11.85 7.12
N ALA A 26 6.98 -11.44 7.07
CA ALA A 26 7.38 -10.11 7.51
C ALA A 26 6.75 -9.01 6.63
N ILE A 27 6.71 -9.20 5.31
CA ILE A 27 6.11 -8.24 4.38
C ILE A 27 4.62 -8.10 4.67
N ALA A 28 3.90 -9.21 4.81
CA ALA A 28 2.48 -9.22 5.14
C ALA A 28 2.21 -8.58 6.51
N HIS A 29 3.05 -8.87 7.51
CA HIS A 29 2.94 -8.27 8.84
C HIS A 29 3.08 -6.74 8.78
N VAL A 30 4.16 -6.24 8.18
CA VAL A 30 4.40 -4.79 8.03
C VAL A 30 3.25 -4.13 7.26
N THR A 31 2.82 -4.76 6.16
CA THR A 31 1.70 -4.28 5.35
C THR A 31 0.42 -4.15 6.19
N ARG A 32 0.08 -5.19 6.96
CA ARG A 32 -1.10 -5.17 7.85
C ARG A 32 -0.99 -4.04 8.87
N GLN A 33 0.17 -3.87 9.50
CA GLN A 33 0.38 -2.77 10.45
C GLN A 33 0.20 -1.40 9.79
N MET A 34 0.75 -1.19 8.59
CA MET A 34 0.57 0.06 7.85
C MET A 34 -0.88 0.32 7.43
N LEU A 35 -1.67 -0.74 7.21
CA LEU A 35 -3.08 -0.63 6.87
C LEU A 35 -3.94 -0.24 8.09
N VAL A 36 -3.83 -1.00 9.19
CA VAL A 36 -4.83 -0.99 10.27
C VAL A 36 -4.41 -0.25 11.55
N HIS A 37 -3.18 0.25 11.65
CA HIS A 37 -2.72 0.92 12.87
C HIS A 37 -3.70 2.03 13.30
N GLU A 38 -4.12 2.01 14.57
CA GLU A 38 -5.27 2.75 15.08
C GLU A 38 -5.21 4.27 14.86
N GLN A 39 -4.01 4.85 14.90
CA GLN A 39 -3.81 6.30 14.74
C GLN A 39 -3.29 6.69 13.35
N ASN A 40 -2.28 5.97 12.87
CA ASN A 40 -1.48 6.35 11.71
C ASN A 40 -1.66 5.42 10.50
N GLY A 41 -2.53 4.41 10.58
CA GLY A 41 -2.77 3.47 9.49
C GLY A 41 -3.49 4.11 8.31
N LEU A 42 -3.39 3.49 7.12
CA LEU A 42 -4.03 3.99 5.91
C LEU A 42 -5.56 4.13 6.06
N LEU A 43 -6.20 3.22 6.79
CA LEU A 43 -7.65 3.30 7.09
C LEU A 43 -8.02 4.58 7.87
N GLN A 44 -7.05 5.17 8.56
CA GLN A 44 -7.24 6.42 9.30
C GLN A 44 -6.89 7.65 8.47
N ALA A 45 -6.10 7.49 7.40
CA ALA A 45 -5.58 8.58 6.59
C ALA A 45 -6.39 8.84 5.30
N CYS A 46 -7.31 7.94 4.93
CA CYS A 46 -8.15 8.12 3.76
C CYS A 46 -9.05 9.36 3.87
N LEU A 47 -9.15 10.13 2.80
CA LEU A 47 -9.90 11.39 2.75
C LEU A 47 -11.11 11.32 1.81
N GLY A 48 -11.17 10.31 0.94
CA GLY A 48 -12.21 10.14 -0.07
C GLY A 48 -12.81 8.73 -0.15
N VAL A 49 -13.92 8.62 -0.87
CA VAL A 49 -14.62 7.34 -1.08
C VAL A 49 -13.77 6.38 -1.92
N ASP A 50 -13.16 6.88 -3.00
CA ASP A 50 -12.36 6.02 -3.90
C ASP A 50 -11.14 5.40 -3.19
N GLU A 51 -10.48 6.16 -2.31
CA GLU A 51 -9.39 5.65 -1.47
C GLU A 51 -9.89 4.57 -0.50
N LYS A 52 -11.09 4.76 0.06
CA LYS A 52 -11.69 3.77 0.96
C LYS A 52 -12.02 2.47 0.22
N GLU A 53 -12.57 2.56 -0.98
CA GLU A 53 -12.86 1.40 -1.83
C GLU A 53 -11.57 0.67 -2.21
N LEU A 54 -10.51 1.41 -2.57
CA LEU A 54 -9.18 0.83 -2.81
C LEU A 54 -8.65 0.08 -1.59
N LEU A 55 -8.73 0.68 -0.39
CA LEU A 55 -8.25 0.05 0.84
C LEU A 55 -9.05 -1.19 1.22
N GLN A 56 -10.36 -1.20 1.00
CA GLN A 56 -11.20 -2.38 1.19
C GLN A 56 -10.84 -3.52 0.24
N ALA A 57 -10.62 -3.20 -1.04
CA ALA A 57 -10.15 -4.18 -2.02
C ALA A 57 -8.77 -4.72 -1.63
N PHE A 58 -7.87 -3.86 -1.17
CA PHE A 58 -6.54 -4.24 -0.70
C PHE A 58 -6.57 -5.14 0.53
N GLU A 59 -7.37 -4.79 1.53
CA GLU A 59 -7.55 -5.58 2.76
C GLU A 59 -8.01 -7.00 2.43
N LYS A 60 -9.02 -7.14 1.56
CA LYS A 60 -9.55 -8.44 1.13
C LYS A 60 -8.48 -9.33 0.49
N LEU A 61 -7.62 -8.76 -0.35
CA LEU A 61 -6.51 -9.52 -0.96
C LEU A 61 -5.42 -9.88 0.06
N LEU A 62 -5.19 -9.02 1.05
CA LEU A 62 -4.19 -9.24 2.09
C LEU A 62 -4.62 -10.28 3.14
N GLU A 63 -5.93 -10.41 3.37
CA GLU A 63 -6.51 -11.47 4.21
C GLU A 63 -6.22 -12.86 3.63
N ASP A 64 -6.38 -13.03 2.30
CA ASP A 64 -6.07 -14.25 1.56
C ASP A 64 -4.78 -14.11 0.75
N TYR A 65 -3.70 -13.68 1.40
CA TYR A 65 -2.43 -13.40 0.73
C TYR A 65 -1.87 -14.63 -0.03
N GLU A 66 -1.96 -15.83 0.56
CA GLU A 66 -1.48 -17.07 -0.07
C GLU A 66 -2.36 -17.51 -1.26
N GLY A 67 -3.67 -17.25 -1.21
CA GLY A 67 -4.61 -17.54 -2.28
C GLY A 67 -4.68 -16.47 -3.37
N THR A 68 -4.16 -15.26 -3.12
CA THR A 68 -4.25 -14.14 -4.06
C THR A 68 -3.27 -14.29 -5.23
N THR A 69 -3.81 -14.27 -6.45
CA THR A 69 -3.02 -14.41 -7.66
C THR A 69 -2.29 -13.12 -8.07
N ARG A 70 -1.29 -13.27 -8.93
CA ARG A 70 -0.56 -12.12 -9.50
C ARG A 70 -1.46 -11.18 -10.29
N GLU A 71 -2.49 -11.71 -10.96
CA GLU A 71 -3.47 -10.94 -11.74
C GLU A 71 -4.36 -10.10 -10.83
N GLN A 72 -4.80 -10.65 -9.69
CA GLN A 72 -5.57 -9.89 -8.70
C GLN A 72 -4.75 -8.72 -8.14
N TRP A 73 -3.47 -8.97 -7.80
CA TRP A 73 -2.57 -7.89 -7.40
C TRP A 73 -2.35 -6.86 -8.51
N ALA A 74 -2.23 -7.29 -9.77
CA ALA A 74 -2.07 -6.40 -10.91
C ALA A 74 -3.29 -5.49 -11.11
N GLY A 75 -4.51 -6.05 -11.05
CA GLY A 75 -5.74 -5.27 -11.15
C GLY A 75 -5.88 -4.24 -10.03
N LEU A 76 -5.40 -4.56 -8.81
CA LEU A 76 -5.37 -3.59 -7.73
C LEU A 76 -4.33 -2.47 -7.99
N LYS A 77 -3.15 -2.78 -8.56
CA LYS A 77 -2.19 -1.74 -8.98
C LYS A 77 -2.78 -0.81 -10.05
N GLU A 78 -3.55 -1.36 -11.00
CA GLU A 78 -4.26 -0.55 -12.00
C GLU A 78 -5.26 0.40 -11.33
N SER A 79 -5.95 -0.05 -10.28
CA SER A 79 -6.83 0.81 -9.48
C SER A 79 -6.05 1.95 -8.79
N CYS A 80 -4.83 1.69 -8.30
CA CYS A 80 -3.96 2.75 -7.78
C CYS A 80 -3.62 3.82 -8.83
N LEU A 81 -3.46 3.44 -10.11
CA LEU A 81 -3.16 4.39 -11.19
C LEU A 81 -4.31 5.37 -11.46
N LEU A 82 -5.56 4.94 -11.25
CA LEU A 82 -6.73 5.81 -11.38
C LEU A 82 -6.76 6.90 -10.30
N LEU A 83 -6.05 6.69 -9.19
CA LEU A 83 -5.92 7.63 -8.07
C LEU A 83 -4.56 8.33 -8.05
N LEU A 84 -3.98 8.58 -9.22
CA LEU A 84 -2.68 9.25 -9.33
C LEU A 84 -2.65 10.56 -8.53
N GLY A 85 -1.64 10.69 -7.66
CA GLY A 85 -1.47 11.83 -6.76
C GLY A 85 -1.99 11.58 -5.34
N SER A 86 -2.77 10.51 -5.11
CA SER A 86 -3.14 10.07 -3.76
C SER A 86 -1.94 9.43 -3.05
N PRO A 87 -1.54 9.93 -1.87
CA PRO A 87 -0.53 9.27 -1.04
C PRO A 87 -0.98 7.89 -0.55
N VAL A 88 -2.29 7.70 -0.31
CA VAL A 88 -2.86 6.40 0.08
C VAL A 88 -2.68 5.38 -1.04
N ALA A 89 -3.08 5.73 -2.27
CA ALA A 89 -2.93 4.86 -3.42
C ALA A 89 -1.46 4.54 -3.73
N SER A 90 -0.56 5.53 -3.60
CA SER A 90 0.88 5.34 -3.74
C SER A 90 1.45 4.37 -2.70
N CYS A 91 1.01 4.49 -1.44
CA CYS A 91 1.39 3.56 -0.38
C CYS A 91 0.98 2.12 -0.73
N VAL A 92 -0.27 1.92 -1.15
CA VAL A 92 -0.80 0.62 -1.57
C VAL A 92 -0.01 0.06 -2.76
N ASP A 93 0.28 0.87 -3.79
CA ASP A 93 1.05 0.44 -4.97
C ASP A 93 2.44 -0.13 -4.59
N HIS A 94 3.13 0.57 -3.69
CA HIS A 94 4.43 0.15 -3.19
C HIS A 94 4.33 -1.14 -2.37
N LEU A 95 3.35 -1.24 -1.46
CA LEU A 95 3.14 -2.47 -0.66
C LEU A 95 2.86 -3.68 -1.55
N ILE A 96 1.98 -3.54 -2.56
CA ILE A 96 1.71 -4.60 -3.55
C ILE A 96 3.00 -5.01 -4.28
N SER A 97 3.90 -4.07 -4.57
CA SER A 97 5.17 -4.37 -5.23
C SER A 97 6.08 -5.26 -4.35
N GLY A 98 6.13 -4.99 -3.04
CA GLY A 98 6.84 -5.84 -2.08
C GLY A 98 6.20 -7.21 -1.92
N LEU A 99 4.87 -7.26 -1.79
CA LEU A 99 4.09 -8.49 -1.69
C LEU A 99 4.27 -9.41 -2.91
N ARG A 100 4.32 -8.84 -4.13
CA ARG A 100 4.50 -9.62 -5.37
C ARG A 100 5.93 -10.06 -5.64
N THR A 101 6.90 -9.32 -5.08
CA THR A 101 8.33 -9.47 -5.37
C THR A 101 9.13 -9.24 -4.09
N PRO A 102 9.28 -10.28 -3.25
CA PRO A 102 9.96 -10.16 -1.96
C PRO A 102 11.39 -9.61 -2.05
N ALA A 103 12.11 -9.88 -3.15
CA ALA A 103 13.46 -9.38 -3.40
C ALA A 103 13.58 -7.84 -3.44
N ILE A 104 12.47 -7.09 -3.57
CA ILE A 104 12.45 -5.62 -3.52
C ILE A 104 11.70 -5.08 -2.28
N ALA A 105 11.33 -5.95 -1.35
CA ALA A 105 10.44 -5.62 -0.24
C ALA A 105 10.95 -4.46 0.61
N GLU A 106 12.25 -4.41 0.92
CA GLU A 106 12.81 -3.32 1.73
C GLU A 106 12.65 -1.94 1.07
N SER A 107 12.91 -1.87 -0.23
CA SER A 107 12.74 -0.63 -1.00
C SER A 107 11.25 -0.28 -1.13
N ALA A 108 10.40 -1.27 -1.38
CA ALA A 108 8.96 -1.10 -1.45
C ALA A 108 8.36 -0.59 -0.13
N ILE A 109 8.71 -1.21 1.00
CA ILE A 109 8.28 -0.82 2.35
C ILE A 109 8.75 0.60 2.66
N ARG A 110 9.99 0.95 2.32
CA ARG A 110 10.50 2.31 2.51
C ARG A 110 9.66 3.34 1.75
N SER A 111 9.41 3.11 0.47
CA SER A 111 8.61 4.01 -0.37
C SER A 111 7.17 4.10 0.12
N ALA A 112 6.58 2.97 0.51
CA ALA A 112 5.27 2.93 1.16
C ALA A 112 5.26 3.75 2.45
N GLY A 113 6.31 3.67 3.28
CA GLY A 113 6.42 4.44 4.52
C GLY A 113 6.42 5.95 4.28
N ILE A 114 7.14 6.42 3.26
CA ILE A 114 7.13 7.84 2.87
C ILE A 114 5.72 8.27 2.44
N ALA A 115 5.05 7.45 1.63
CA ALA A 115 3.69 7.73 1.18
C ALA A 115 2.66 7.73 2.34
N LEU A 116 2.83 6.83 3.34
CA LEU A 116 2.02 6.81 4.55
C LEU A 116 2.17 8.09 5.38
N ILE A 117 3.40 8.59 5.52
CA ILE A 117 3.67 9.87 6.20
C ILE A 117 2.93 11.00 5.49
N ALA A 118 3.04 11.09 4.16
CA ALA A 118 2.35 12.10 3.36
C ALA A 118 0.81 12.01 3.47
N ALA A 119 0.25 10.79 3.54
CA ALA A 119 -1.18 10.57 3.74
C ALA A 119 -1.65 11.13 5.09
N ASN A 120 -0.91 10.84 6.16
CA ASN A 120 -1.22 11.33 7.50
C ASN A 120 -1.06 12.86 7.62
N GLU A 121 -0.07 13.45 6.96
CA GLU A 121 0.08 14.92 6.89
C GLU A 121 -1.13 15.58 6.21
N ALA A 122 -1.61 15.01 5.11
CA ALA A 122 -2.80 15.50 4.41
C ALA A 122 -4.06 15.43 5.30
N LYS A 123 -4.25 14.31 6.01
CA LYS A 123 -5.32 14.14 7.01
C LYS A 123 -5.24 15.16 8.13
N ALA A 124 -4.07 15.33 8.73
CA ALA A 124 -3.87 16.29 9.82
C ALA A 124 -4.24 17.71 9.39
N LYS A 125 -3.79 18.12 8.20
CA LYS A 125 -4.13 19.42 7.61
C LYS A 125 -5.65 19.60 7.44
N GLN A 126 -6.34 18.62 6.85
CA GLN A 126 -7.79 18.70 6.64
C GLN A 126 -8.56 18.75 7.98
N SER A 127 -8.12 17.97 8.96
CA SER A 127 -8.72 17.93 10.30
C SER A 127 -8.59 19.29 11.00
N SER A 128 -7.39 19.89 10.98
CA SER A 128 -7.17 21.22 11.55
C SER A 128 -7.97 22.32 10.84
N GLN A 129 -8.07 22.25 9.50
CA GLN A 129 -8.89 23.21 8.74
C GLN A 129 -10.38 23.10 9.09
N SER A 130 -10.89 21.87 9.24
CA SER A 130 -12.30 21.63 9.57
C SER A 130 -12.64 22.15 10.97
N PHE A 131 -11.80 21.81 11.96
CA PHE A 131 -11.92 22.33 13.32
C PHE A 131 -11.96 23.87 13.36
N MET A 132 -11.03 24.53 12.65
CA MET A 132 -11.02 26.00 12.61
C MET A 132 -12.28 26.59 11.97
N ARG A 133 -12.84 25.94 10.94
CA ARG A 133 -14.10 26.38 10.33
C ARG A 133 -15.28 26.23 11.28
N GLU A 134 -15.36 25.12 12.00
CA GLU A 134 -16.40 24.87 13.01
C GLU A 134 -16.32 25.91 14.14
N LEU A 135 -15.13 26.14 14.70
CA LEU A 135 -14.90 27.14 15.73
C LEU A 135 -15.31 28.55 15.29
N LEU A 136 -14.99 28.93 14.05
CA LEU A 136 -15.37 30.24 13.50
C LEU A 136 -16.88 30.35 13.25
N ALA A 137 -17.54 29.28 12.80
CA ALA A 137 -18.97 29.24 12.55
C ALA A 137 -19.82 29.42 13.82
N GLU A 138 -19.28 29.09 14.99
CA GLU A 138 -19.94 29.34 16.29
C GLU A 138 -20.06 30.84 16.61
N VAL A 139 -19.09 31.64 16.16
CA VAL A 139 -18.96 33.07 16.50
C VAL A 139 -19.53 33.97 15.39
N ILE A 140 -19.39 33.58 14.13
CA ILE A 140 -19.92 34.32 12.97
C ILE A 140 -21.38 33.88 12.77
N ARG A 141 -22.32 34.53 13.47
CA ARG A 141 -23.75 34.46 13.16
C ARG A 141 -24.18 35.65 12.32
#